data_AF-A0A925HLB3-F1
#
_entry.id   AF-A0A925HLB3-F1
#
_cell.length_a   1.000
_cell.length_b   1.000
_cell.length_c   1.000
_cell.angle_alpha   90.00
_cell.angle_beta   90.00
_cell.angle_gamma   90.00
#
_symmetry.space_group_name_H-M   'P 1'
#
loop_
_entity.id
_entity.type
_entity.pdbx_description
1 polymer ?
#
loop_
_entity_poly.entity_id
_entity_poly.type
_entity_poly.pdbx_seq_one_letter_code
_entity_poly.pdbx_strand_id
1 'polypeptide(L)'
;MKKIVINRSYGNFSVSHEAFLRLRELGQPDALQESDPAAYWPEAATPREPSLNQCGQLIARDDLKLVQVVEELGAAANGHGAELRVVAIPDDIQWEISAVGGVEHISEVHRTWS
;
A
#
# COMPACT_ATOMS: atom_id res chain seq x y z
N MET A 1 -1.15 -1.46 -19.11
CA MET A 1 -0.07 -1.72 -18.16
C MET A 1 -0.70 -1.81 -16.79
N LYS A 2 -0.47 -2.91 -16.07
CA LYS A 2 -0.95 -3.07 -14.70
C LYS A 2 0.04 -2.38 -13.76
N LYS A 3 -0.48 -1.61 -12.81
CA LYS A 3 0.31 -0.92 -11.78
C LYS A 3 0.10 -1.62 -10.45
N ILE A 4 1.18 -1.83 -9.70
CA ILE A 4 1.18 -2.53 -8.41
C ILE A 4 1.97 -1.69 -7.41
N VAL A 5 1.46 -1.58 -6.19
CA VAL A 5 2.12 -0.89 -5.09
C VAL A 5 2.91 -1.85 -4.22
N ILE A 6 4.21 -1.58 -4.09
CA ILE A 6 5.15 -2.32 -3.24
C ILE A 6 5.70 -1.45 -2.13
N ASN A 7 6.12 -2.08 -1.06
CA ASN A 7 6.87 -1.47 0.03
C ASN A 7 8.37 -1.80 -0.10
N ARG A 8 9.21 -0.77 -0.15
CA ARG A 8 10.68 -0.92 -0.26
C ARG A 8 11.42 -0.71 1.05
N SER A 9 10.72 -0.74 2.18
CA SER A 9 11.28 -0.59 3.51
C SER A 9 11.03 -1.83 4.35
N TYR A 10 11.90 -2.08 5.34
CA TYR A 10 11.84 -3.20 6.28
C TYR A 10 10.56 -3.27 7.14
N GLY A 11 9.76 -2.20 7.15
CA GLY A 11 8.45 -2.20 7.82
C GLY A 11 7.42 -3.04 7.06
N ASN A 12 6.24 -3.21 7.65
CA ASN A 12 5.12 -3.82 6.94
C ASN A 12 4.53 -2.81 5.94
N PHE A 13 3.93 -3.34 4.87
CA PHE A 13 3.14 -2.49 3.98
C PHE A 13 1.99 -1.84 4.76
N SER A 14 1.94 -0.51 4.69
CA SER A 14 0.86 0.28 5.26
C SER A 14 0.83 1.64 4.55
N VAL A 15 -0.36 2.23 4.51
CA VAL A 15 -0.56 3.61 4.06
C VAL A 15 -0.67 4.54 5.27
N SER A 16 -0.31 5.81 5.07
CA SER A 16 -0.52 6.85 6.08
C SER A 16 -2.01 7.08 6.35
N HIS A 17 -2.32 7.73 7.47
CA HIS A 17 -3.70 8.14 7.76
C HIS A 17 -4.27 9.06 6.68
N GLU A 18 -3.46 9.98 6.14
CA GLU A 18 -3.85 10.86 5.03
C GLU A 18 -4.24 10.08 3.78
N ALA A 19 -3.41 9.10 3.37
CA ALA A 19 -3.73 8.22 2.24
C ALA A 19 -4.96 7.36 2.52
N PHE A 20 -5.13 6.88 3.75
CA PHE A 20 -6.27 6.07 4.15
C PHE A 20 -7.59 6.85 4.07
N LEU A 21 -7.60 8.11 4.51
CA LEU A 21 -8.75 9.00 4.35
C LEU A 21 -9.06 9.24 2.87
N ARG A 22 -8.03 9.50 2.06
CA ARG A 22 -8.20 9.68 0.62
C ARG A 22 -8.79 8.44 -0.06
N LEU A 23 -8.38 7.24 0.34
CA LEU A 23 -8.94 5.97 -0.15
C LEU A 23 -10.43 5.83 0.20
N ARG A 24 -10.83 6.25 1.40
CA ARG A 24 -12.24 6.27 1.81
C ARG A 24 -13.06 7.28 1.04
N GLU A 25 -12.53 8.47 0.76
CA GLU A 25 -13.18 9.46 -0.10
C GLU A 25 -13.44 8.92 -1.52
N LEU A 26 -12.49 8.14 -2.05
CA LEU A 26 -12.63 7.44 -3.34
C LEU A 26 -13.54 6.19 -3.25
N GLY A 27 -14.09 5.90 -2.07
CA GLY A 27 -14.96 4.75 -1.82
C GLY A 27 -14.26 3.42 -2.03
N GLN A 28 -13.00 3.28 -1.62
CA GLN A 28 -12.30 1.99 -1.64
C GLN A 28 -12.93 1.06 -0.58
N PRO A 29 -13.42 -0.14 -0.96
CA PRO A 29 -14.28 -0.96 -0.10
C PRO A 29 -13.59 -1.46 1.18
N ASP A 30 -12.34 -1.90 1.09
CA ASP A 30 -11.60 -2.43 2.24
C ASP A 30 -11.27 -1.31 3.24
N ALA A 31 -10.89 -0.13 2.75
CA ALA A 31 -10.63 1.06 3.55
C ALA A 31 -11.88 1.54 4.28
N LEU A 32 -13.06 1.39 3.67
CA LEU A 32 -14.34 1.72 4.31
C LEU A 32 -14.73 0.73 5.42
N GLN A 33 -14.28 -0.54 5.31
CA GLN A 33 -14.57 -1.59 6.30
C GLN A 33 -13.52 -1.65 7.42
N GLU A 34 -12.28 -1.31 7.11
CA GLU A 34 -11.16 -1.30 8.05
C GLU A 34 -11.38 -0.22 9.11
N SER A 35 -11.12 -0.56 10.37
CA SER A 35 -11.23 0.39 11.48
C SER A 35 -10.22 1.53 11.30
N ASP A 36 -10.58 2.75 11.72
CA ASP A 36 -9.66 3.89 11.75
C ASP A 36 -9.28 4.21 13.20
N PRO A 37 -8.10 3.74 13.67
CA PRO A 37 -7.62 4.06 15.01
C PRO A 37 -7.41 5.56 15.21
N ALA A 38 -7.05 6.29 14.14
CA ALA A 38 -6.75 7.72 14.18
C ALA A 38 -8.00 8.60 14.19
N ALA A 39 -9.19 8.04 13.92
CA ALA A 39 -10.45 8.81 13.92
C ALA A 39 -10.71 9.54 15.25
N TYR A 40 -10.29 8.97 16.38
CA TYR A 40 -10.48 9.57 17.70
C TYR A 40 -9.44 10.65 18.03
N TRP A 41 -8.24 10.61 17.41
CA TRP A 41 -7.17 11.57 17.64
C TRP A 41 -6.34 11.81 16.37
N PRO A 42 -6.88 12.52 15.37
CA PRO A 42 -6.22 12.70 14.08
C PRO A 42 -4.91 13.50 14.19
N GLU A 43 -4.82 14.45 15.13
CA GLU A 43 -3.60 15.24 15.36
C GLU A 43 -2.42 14.39 15.86
N ALA A 44 -2.68 13.21 16.44
CA ALA A 44 -1.67 12.29 16.92
C ALA A 44 -1.23 11.29 15.85
N ALA A 45 -1.95 11.20 14.72
CA ALA A 45 -1.66 10.30 13.61
C ALA A 45 -0.49 10.78 12.75
N THR A 46 0.60 11.20 13.39
CA THR A 46 1.84 11.53 12.70
C THR A 46 2.50 10.27 12.15
N PRO A 47 3.30 10.32 11.07
CA PRO A 47 4.00 9.15 10.51
C PRO A 47 4.89 8.39 11.53
N ARG A 48 5.24 9.06 12.64
CA ARG A 48 6.04 8.48 13.73
C ARG A 48 5.22 7.69 14.73
N GLU A 49 3.89 7.82 14.75
CA GLU A 49 2.99 7.08 15.64
C GLU A 49 2.59 5.77 14.96
N PRO A 50 3.18 4.63 15.37
CA PRO A 50 2.95 3.35 14.70
C PRO A 50 1.48 2.92 14.82
N SER A 51 0.84 3.18 15.95
CA SER A 51 -0.51 2.68 16.27
C SER A 51 -1.60 3.28 15.39
N LEU A 52 -1.32 4.43 14.78
CA LEU A 52 -2.30 5.26 14.06
C LEU A 52 -2.00 5.35 12.54
N ASN A 53 -0.86 4.83 12.07
CA ASN A 53 -0.42 4.91 10.67
C ASN A 53 -0.09 3.53 10.08
N GLN A 54 -0.95 2.53 10.32
CA GLN A 54 -0.75 1.15 9.85
C GLN A 54 -1.93 0.59 9.04
N CYS A 55 -2.74 1.47 8.44
CA CYS A 55 -3.95 1.08 7.73
C CYS A 55 -3.70 0.60 6.29
N GLY A 56 -4.72 0.05 5.64
CA GLY A 56 -4.74 -0.29 4.22
C GLY A 56 -4.08 -1.63 3.88
N GLN A 57 -3.82 -2.47 4.89
CA GLN A 57 -3.20 -3.79 4.71
C GLN A 57 -4.08 -4.76 3.94
N LEU A 58 -5.40 -4.56 4.00
CA LEU A 58 -6.40 -5.39 3.34
C LEU A 58 -6.58 -5.04 1.86
N ILE A 59 -6.08 -3.88 1.42
CA ILE A 59 -6.28 -3.39 0.07
C ILE A 59 -5.40 -4.17 -0.90
N ALA A 60 -6.00 -4.63 -1.99
CA ALA A 60 -5.27 -5.30 -3.06
C ALA A 60 -4.14 -4.40 -3.61
N ARG A 61 -2.94 -4.96 -3.81
CA ARG A 61 -1.77 -4.18 -4.24
C ARG A 61 -1.88 -3.60 -5.65
N ASP A 62 -2.78 -4.13 -6.47
CA ASP A 62 -3.12 -3.63 -7.80
C ASP A 62 -4.44 -2.85 -7.84
N ASP A 63 -5.00 -2.48 -6.68
CA ASP A 63 -6.19 -1.63 -6.61
C ASP A 63 -5.91 -0.26 -7.26
N LEU A 64 -6.79 0.15 -8.18
CA LEU A 64 -6.61 1.37 -8.95
C LEU A 64 -6.65 2.63 -8.07
N LYS A 65 -7.43 2.63 -6.99
CA LYS A 65 -7.52 3.76 -6.05
C LYS A 65 -6.27 3.81 -5.19
N LEU A 66 -5.75 2.65 -4.75
CA LEU A 66 -4.47 2.58 -4.05
C LEU A 66 -3.34 3.16 -4.90
N VAL A 67 -3.24 2.73 -6.16
CA VAL A 67 -2.26 3.27 -7.10
C VAL A 67 -2.43 4.77 -7.26
N GLN A 68 -3.65 5.25 -7.50
CA GLN A 68 -3.95 6.66 -7.64
C GLN A 68 -3.48 7.46 -6.42
N VAL A 69 -3.81 7.03 -5.20
CA VAL A 69 -3.47 7.74 -3.96
C VAL A 69 -1.95 7.77 -3.73
N VAL A 70 -1.25 6.68 -4.01
CA VAL A 70 0.22 6.64 -3.88
C VAL A 70 0.90 7.54 -4.92
N GLU A 71 0.37 7.63 -6.14
CA GLU A 71 0.87 8.55 -7.16
C GLU A 71 0.56 10.03 -6.82
N GLU A 72 -0.63 10.31 -6.26
CA GLU A 72 -1.07 11.64 -5.84
C GLU A 72 -0.24 12.18 -4.67
N LEU A 73 -0.05 11.37 -3.62
CA LEU A 73 0.57 11.81 -2.36
C LEU A 73 2.09 11.53 -2.28
N GLY A 74 2.61 10.65 -3.13
CA GLY A 74 4.02 10.26 -3.11
C GLY A 74 4.46 9.79 -1.73
N ALA A 75 5.50 10.42 -1.18
CA ALA A 75 6.03 10.06 0.15
C ALA A 75 5.06 10.30 1.31
N ALA A 76 4.05 11.17 1.14
CA ALA A 76 3.01 11.37 2.15
C ALA A 76 2.05 10.17 2.24
N ALA A 77 2.01 9.29 1.24
CA ALA A 77 1.24 8.05 1.30
C ALA A 77 1.85 6.99 2.24
N ASN A 78 3.11 7.15 2.63
CA ASN A 78 3.84 6.14 3.38
C ASN A 78 3.29 5.99 4.81
N GLY A 79 2.82 4.79 5.13
CA GLY A 79 2.52 4.40 6.51
C GLY A 79 3.79 4.28 7.36
N HIS A 80 3.60 3.92 8.62
CA HIS A 80 4.70 3.85 9.58
C HIS A 80 5.75 2.82 9.15
N GLY A 81 6.96 3.31 8.87
CA GLY A 81 8.09 2.46 8.47
C GLY A 81 7.97 1.88 7.06
N ALA A 82 7.03 2.36 6.23
CA ALA A 82 6.86 1.93 4.84
C ALA A 82 7.54 2.91 3.86
N GLU A 83 7.98 2.41 2.70
CA GLU A 83 8.36 3.22 1.54
C GLU A 83 7.60 2.70 0.32
N LEU A 84 6.44 3.30 0.04
CA LEU A 84 5.54 2.85 -1.01
C LEU A 84 6.01 3.31 -2.39
N ARG A 85 6.00 2.39 -3.35
CA ARG A 85 6.32 2.66 -4.76
C ARG A 85 5.35 1.96 -5.69
N VAL A 86 5.02 2.63 -6.79
CA VAL A 86 4.24 2.07 -7.88
C VAL A 86 5.16 1.50 -8.94
N VAL A 87 4.95 0.24 -9.30
CA VAL A 87 5.66 -0.46 -10.38
C VAL A 87 4.68 -0.83 -11.46
N ALA A 88 5.03 -0.55 -12.72
CA ALA A 88 4.24 -0.94 -13.88
C ALA A 88 4.78 -2.26 -14.45
N ILE A 89 3.88 -3.21 -14.66
CA ILE A 89 4.15 -4.48 -15.33
C ILE A 89 3.28 -4.60 -16.59
N PRO A 90 3.63 -5.47 -17.55
CA PRO A 90 2.76 -5.77 -18.69
C PRO A 90 1.40 -6.28 -18.22
N ASP A 91 0.36 -6.02 -19.03
CA ASP A 91 -0.96 -6.61 -18.79
C ASP A 91 -0.90 -8.14 -19.00
N ASP A 92 -1.88 -8.87 -18.45
CA ASP A 92 -2.05 -10.31 -18.62
C ASP A 92 -0.91 -11.22 -18.10
N ILE A 93 -0.01 -10.69 -17.27
CA ILE A 93 1.02 -11.46 -16.57
C ILE A 93 0.57 -11.77 -15.14
N GLN A 94 0.66 -13.05 -14.76
CA GLN A 94 0.55 -13.44 -13.35
C GLN A 94 1.80 -13.00 -12.60
N TRP A 95 1.63 -12.40 -11.43
CA TRP A 95 2.72 -11.82 -10.66
C TRP A 95 2.63 -12.26 -9.20
N GLU A 96 3.76 -12.20 -8.52
CA GLU A 96 3.88 -12.41 -7.09
C GLU A 96 4.75 -11.32 -6.47
N ILE A 97 4.56 -11.07 -5.18
CA ILE A 97 5.44 -10.20 -4.39
C ILE A 97 6.27 -11.10 -3.49
N SER A 98 7.58 -10.92 -3.53
CA SER A 98 8.52 -11.54 -2.61
C SER A 98 9.24 -10.45 -1.81
N ALA A 99 9.56 -10.71 -0.54
CA ALA A 99 10.34 -9.80 0.29
C ALA A 99 11.72 -10.39 0.55
N VAL A 100 12.78 -9.74 0.08
CA VAL A 100 14.16 -10.16 0.32
C VAL A 100 14.83 -9.11 1.19
N GLY A 101 15.17 -9.47 2.42
CA GLY A 101 15.72 -8.51 3.39
C GLY A 101 14.74 -7.37 3.70
N GLY A 102 13.44 -7.66 3.78
CA GLY A 102 12.41 -6.67 4.12
C GLY A 102 12.00 -5.73 2.99
N VAL A 103 12.65 -5.77 1.82
CA VAL A 103 12.26 -4.99 0.63
C VAL A 103 11.41 -5.87 -0.28
N GLU A 104 10.21 -5.40 -0.63
CA GLU A 104 9.33 -6.10 -1.57
C GLU A 104 9.83 -5.94 -3.03
N HIS A 105 9.75 -7.04 -3.77
CA HIS A 105 10.04 -7.15 -5.20
C HIS A 105 8.84 -7.80 -5.88
N ILE A 106 8.47 -7.30 -7.07
CA ILE A 106 7.49 -7.96 -7.94
C ILE A 106 8.23 -8.79 -8.97
N SER A 107 7.83 -10.04 -9.13
CA SER A 107 8.26 -10.93 -10.20
C SER A 107 7.06 -11.55 -10.91
N GLU A 108 7.23 -11.91 -12.17
CA GLU A 108 6.25 -12.72 -12.87
C GLU A 108 6.29 -14.18 -12.37
N VAL A 109 5.13 -14.82 -12.33
CA VAL A 109 5.00 -16.23 -11.94
C VAL A 109 5.33 -17.09 -13.16
N HIS A 110 6.50 -17.72 -13.13
CA HIS A 110 6.91 -18.65 -14.19
C HIS A 110 6.39 -20.07 -13.93
N ARG A 111 6.03 -20.76 -15.02
CA ARG A 111 5.75 -22.20 -14.99
C ARG A 111 7.04 -22.97 -15.30
N THR A 112 7.32 -23.98 -14.49
CA THR A 112 8.45 -24.89 -14.70
C THR A 112 7.91 -26.25 -15.11
N TRP A 113 8.48 -26.84 -16.16
CA TRP A 113 8.19 -28.20 -16.61
C TRP A 113 9.46 -29.05 -16.49
N SER A 114 9.31 -30.34 -16.16
CA SER A 114 10.39 -31.33 -16.07
C SER A 114 10.37 -32.28 -17.25
#